data_AF-A0A821Q7T8-F1
#
_entry.id   AF-A0A821Q7T8-F1
#
_cell.length_a   1.000
_cell.length_b   1.000
_cell.length_c   1.000
_cell.angle_alpha   90.00
_cell.angle_beta   90.00
_cell.angle_gamma   90.00
#
_symmetry.space_group_name_H-M   'P 1'
#
loop_
_entity.id
_entity.type
_entity.pdbx_description
1 polymer ?
#
loop_
_entity_poly.entity_id
_entity_poly.type
_entity_poly.pdbx_seq_one_letter_code
_entity_poly.pdbx_strand_id
1 'polypeptide(L)'
;DNERASANGCGIRVRLFEKKEEFGEVGAGMQLAPNCTRLLDRLGILQQVQASAVFPKQIVWIDALNGQRLTAIDLGAKFIETFGYPYIVVHRADLFEAIYQACLANSLITMEKNRVVTSIDERPKSVMVECADGTRYDCNMVIAADGLWSSLRKFVCDDGAPHS
;
A
#
# COMPACT_ATOMS: atom_id res chain seq x y z
N ASP A 1 -13.51 -13.87 28.67
CA ASP A 1 -13.63 -14.85 27.59
C ASP A 1 -14.29 -14.25 26.35
N ASN A 2 -13.52 -14.26 25.26
CA ASN A 2 -13.91 -14.21 23.84
C ASN A 2 -14.53 -12.96 23.17
N GLU A 3 -14.14 -11.75 23.56
CA GLU A 3 -14.41 -10.51 22.77
C GLU A 3 -13.12 -9.78 22.36
N ARG A 4 -12.18 -10.49 21.72
CA ARG A 4 -11.09 -9.82 20.99
C ARG A 4 -11.48 -9.66 19.51
N ALA A 5 -12.15 -8.54 19.24
CA ALA A 5 -12.12 -7.75 18.01
C ALA A 5 -11.68 -8.48 16.71
N SER A 6 -12.65 -8.92 15.91
CA SER A 6 -12.45 -9.03 14.45
C SER A 6 -12.53 -7.63 13.83
N ALA A 7 -11.42 -6.90 13.87
CA ALA A 7 -11.16 -5.74 13.02
C ALA A 7 -10.44 -6.29 11.77
N ASN A 8 -10.72 -5.98 10.50
CA ASN A 8 -11.36 -4.83 9.88
C ASN A 8 -11.82 -5.21 8.47
N GLY A 9 -13.10 -5.04 8.19
CA GLY A 9 -13.62 -4.91 6.85
C GLY A 9 -14.93 -4.16 6.96
N CYS A 10 -14.96 -2.88 6.61
CA CYS A 10 -16.22 -2.25 6.24
C CYS A 10 -16.84 -3.20 5.21
N GLY A 11 -18.06 -3.71 5.38
CA GLY A 11 -18.68 -4.74 4.53
C GLY A 11 -18.95 -4.30 3.08
N ILE A 12 -18.00 -3.59 2.48
CA ILE A 12 -17.97 -2.94 1.20
C ILE A 12 -17.35 -3.94 0.23
N ARG A 13 -18.07 -4.23 -0.84
CA ARG A 13 -17.52 -5.00 -1.96
C ARG A 13 -16.59 -4.11 -2.76
N VAL A 14 -15.39 -4.60 -3.03
CA VAL A 14 -14.35 -3.88 -3.76
C VAL A 14 -14.04 -4.62 -5.04
N ARG A 15 -13.91 -3.87 -6.13
CA ARG A 15 -13.36 -4.37 -7.39
C ARG A 15 -12.07 -3.60 -7.67
N LEU A 16 -10.97 -4.33 -7.74
CA LEU A 16 -9.63 -3.78 -7.96
C LEU A 16 -9.22 -4.04 -9.41
N PHE A 17 -8.85 -2.98 -10.11
CA PHE A 17 -8.36 -3.04 -11.48
C PHE A 17 -6.86 -2.81 -11.55
N GLU A 18 -6.14 -3.75 -12.17
CA GLU A 18 -4.72 -3.64 -12.47
C GLU A 18 -4.50 -3.65 -13.98
N LYS A 19 -3.68 -2.71 -14.46
CA LYS A 19 -3.38 -2.56 -15.89
C LYS A 19 -2.47 -3.67 -16.42
N LYS A 20 -1.58 -4.21 -15.60
CA LYS A 20 -0.64 -5.27 -15.97
C LYS A 20 -1.35 -6.62 -16.14
N GLU A 21 -0.70 -7.51 -16.88
CA GLU A 21 -1.14 -8.89 -17.09
C GLU A 21 -1.04 -9.75 -15.82
N GLU A 22 -0.21 -9.33 -14.88
CA GLU A 22 0.05 -10.02 -13.63
C GLU A 22 0.18 -9.01 -12.48
N PHE A 23 -0.33 -9.43 -11.32
CA PHE A 23 -0.04 -8.78 -10.05
C PHE A 23 1.39 -9.14 -9.66
N GLY A 24 2.25 -8.14 -9.56
CA GLY A 24 3.63 -8.39 -9.22
C GLY A 24 4.44 -7.12 -9.10
N GLU A 25 5.48 -7.24 -8.29
CA GLU A 25 6.41 -6.16 -8.01
C GLU A 25 7.85 -6.68 -8.02
N VAL A 26 8.73 -6.02 -8.76
CA VAL A 26 10.16 -6.29 -8.71
C VAL A 26 10.74 -5.48 -7.56
N GLY A 27 11.45 -6.12 -6.64
CA GLY A 27 11.75 -5.50 -5.35
C GLY A 27 13.16 -4.95 -5.20
N ALA A 28 13.22 -3.81 -4.52
CA ALA A 28 14.36 -3.37 -3.70
C ALA A 28 13.91 -3.33 -2.24
N GLY A 29 14.82 -3.09 -1.30
CA GLY A 29 14.47 -2.91 0.10
C GLY A 29 13.65 -1.64 0.33
N MET A 30 12.59 -1.73 1.14
CA MET A 30 11.83 -0.59 1.63
C MET A 30 11.91 -0.49 3.14
N GLN A 31 11.97 0.74 3.61
CA GLN A 31 11.94 1.07 5.03
C GLN A 31 10.52 1.41 5.47
N LEU A 32 10.04 0.75 6.52
CA LEU A 32 8.72 0.96 7.10
C LEU A 32 8.86 1.42 8.55
N ALA A 33 8.52 2.68 8.79
CA ALA A 33 8.51 3.29 10.12
C ALA A 33 7.27 2.87 10.95
N PRO A 34 7.24 3.17 12.27
CA PRO A 34 6.17 2.72 13.18
C PRO A 34 4.74 3.04 12.74
N ASN A 35 4.54 4.18 12.06
CA ASN A 35 3.24 4.55 11.50
C ASN A 35 2.75 3.55 10.44
N CYS A 36 3.66 3.03 9.60
CA CYS A 36 3.34 2.04 8.58
C CYS A 36 3.12 0.66 9.20
N THR A 37 4.00 0.21 10.09
CA THR A 37 3.87 -1.11 10.74
C THR A 37 2.62 -1.19 11.62
N ARG A 38 2.22 -0.09 12.27
CA ARG A 38 0.91 0.03 12.93
C ARG A 38 -0.27 -0.14 12.00
N LEU A 39 -0.20 0.40 10.77
CA LEU A 39 -1.27 0.22 9.79
C LEU A 39 -1.35 -1.23 9.32
N LEU A 40 -0.20 -1.87 9.07
CA LEU A 40 -0.16 -3.29 8.70
C LEU A 40 -0.74 -4.19 9.80
N ASP A 41 -0.56 -3.83 11.07
CA ASP A 41 -1.15 -4.54 12.20
C ASP A 41 -2.67 -4.41 12.22
N ARG A 42 -3.18 -3.18 12.00
CA ARG A 42 -4.62 -2.93 11.84
C ARG A 42 -5.24 -3.67 10.65
N LEU A 43 -4.46 -3.96 9.62
CA LEU A 43 -4.87 -4.77 8.47
C LEU A 43 -4.69 -6.27 8.72
N GLY A 44 -4.13 -6.68 9.85
CA GLY A 44 -3.92 -8.09 10.21
C GLY A 44 -2.75 -8.77 9.49
N ILE A 45 -1.90 -8.03 8.78
CA ILE A 45 -0.83 -8.59 7.95
C ILE A 45 0.59 -8.32 8.50
N LEU A 46 0.72 -7.60 9.61
CA LEU A 46 2.04 -7.25 10.15
C LEU A 46 2.91 -8.48 10.43
N GLN A 47 2.35 -9.54 11.02
CA GLN A 47 3.11 -10.74 11.35
C GLN A 47 3.69 -11.42 10.10
N GLN A 48 2.91 -11.49 9.01
CA GLN A 48 3.37 -12.06 7.74
C GLN A 48 4.49 -11.22 7.13
N VAL A 49 4.35 -9.88 7.16
CA VAL A 49 5.39 -8.97 6.67
C VAL A 49 6.67 -9.06 7.51
N GLN A 50 6.54 -9.21 8.84
CA GLN A 50 7.68 -9.32 9.74
C GLN A 50 8.47 -10.62 9.55
N ALA A 51 7.85 -11.68 9.03
CA ALA A 51 8.52 -12.96 8.82
C ALA A 51 9.67 -12.89 7.80
N SER A 52 9.62 -11.94 6.86
CA SER A 52 10.69 -11.68 5.87
C SER A 52 11.44 -10.36 6.11
N ALA A 53 11.12 -9.65 7.19
CA ALA A 53 11.69 -8.34 7.45
C ALA A 53 13.00 -8.41 8.25
N VAL A 54 13.85 -7.41 8.02
CA VAL A 54 15.02 -7.09 8.83
C VAL A 54 14.65 -6.03 9.85
N PHE A 55 15.10 -6.22 11.09
CA PHE A 55 14.94 -5.28 12.20
C PHE A 55 16.27 -4.55 12.43
N PRO A 56 16.50 -3.40 11.77
CA PRO A 56 17.74 -2.66 11.94
C PRO A 56 17.87 -2.17 13.38
N LYS A 57 19.10 -2.20 13.91
CA LYS A 57 19.38 -1.68 15.27
C LYS A 57 19.37 -0.15 15.30
N GLN A 58 19.82 0.48 14.21
CA GLN A 58 20.00 1.92 14.09
C GLN A 58 19.76 2.40 12.67
N ILE A 59 19.32 3.64 12.52
CA ILE A 59 19.50 4.43 11.30
C ILE A 59 20.74 5.28 11.52
N VAL A 60 21.74 5.19 10.65
CA VAL A 60 23.03 5.86 10.82
C VAL A 60 23.24 6.83 9.68
N TRP A 61 23.54 8.08 9.99
CA TRP A 61 24.00 9.07 9.03
C TRP A 61 25.52 9.13 9.08
N ILE A 62 26.14 9.00 7.92
CA ILE A 62 27.59 9.09 7.72
C ILE A 62 27.88 10.21 6.72
N ASP A 63 29.03 10.85 6.89
CA ASP A 63 29.62 11.71 5.88
C ASP A 63 30.03 10.86 4.67
N ALA A 64 29.57 11.22 3.49
CA ALA A 64 29.77 10.44 2.27
C ALA A 64 31.21 10.52 1.72
N LEU A 65 31.99 11.53 2.09
CA LEU A 65 33.36 11.73 1.61
C LEU A 65 34.38 10.97 2.45
N ASN A 66 34.24 11.03 3.77
CA ASN A 66 35.22 10.45 4.70
C ASN A 66 34.69 9.28 5.54
N GLY A 67 33.39 8.93 5.42
CA GLY A 67 32.76 7.82 6.13
C GLY A 67 32.55 8.07 7.63
N GLN A 68 32.80 9.28 8.13
CA GLN A 68 32.65 9.60 9.54
C GLN A 68 31.16 9.52 9.92
N ARG A 69 30.86 8.81 11.00
CA ARG A 69 29.52 8.78 11.58
C ARG A 69 29.16 10.17 12.12
N LEU A 70 28.07 10.74 11.61
CA LEU A 70 27.55 12.03 12.02
C LEU A 70 26.58 11.88 13.19
N THR A 71 25.59 10.98 13.04
CA THR A 71 24.56 10.73 14.06
C THR A 71 23.84 9.42 13.81
N ALA A 72 23.00 9.00 14.74
CA ALA A 72 22.08 7.88 14.54
C ALA A 72 20.81 7.98 15.38
N ILE A 73 19.81 7.22 14.96
CA ILE A 73 18.62 6.91 15.74
C ILE A 73 18.69 5.44 16.16
N ASP A 74 18.60 5.18 17.46
CA ASP A 74 18.43 3.83 18.00
C ASP A 74 16.99 3.34 17.79
N LEU A 75 16.85 2.15 17.21
CA LEU A 75 15.56 1.52 16.88
C LEU A 75 15.20 0.35 17.79
N GLY A 76 15.90 0.23 18.93
CA GLY A 76 15.70 -0.85 19.91
C GLY A 76 14.48 -0.64 20.82
N ALA A 77 14.50 -1.27 22.00
CA ALA A 77 13.35 -1.32 22.91
C ALA A 77 12.75 0.05 23.26
N LYS A 78 13.57 1.07 23.56
CA LYS A 78 13.11 2.42 23.89
C LYS A 78 12.34 3.09 22.75
N PHE A 79 12.74 2.82 21.50
CA PHE A 79 12.05 3.35 20.32
C PHE A 79 10.67 2.70 20.18
N ILE A 80 10.58 1.39 20.37
CA ILE A 80 9.31 0.66 20.35
C ILE A 80 8.42 1.10 21.52
N GLU A 81 8.96 1.29 22.71
CA GLU A 81 8.21 1.83 23.87
C GLU A 81 7.62 3.21 23.56
N THR A 82 8.38 4.07 22.87
CA THR A 82 7.96 5.43 22.52
C THR A 82 6.89 5.45 21.42
N PHE A 83 7.05 4.64 20.37
CA PHE A 83 6.20 4.70 19.16
C PHE A 83 5.19 3.55 19.04
N GLY A 84 5.26 2.55 19.90
CA GLY A 84 4.39 1.38 19.96
C GLY A 84 4.68 0.28 18.94
N TYR A 85 5.41 0.57 17.87
CA TYR A 85 5.65 -0.34 16.76
C TYR A 85 7.11 -0.26 16.26
N PRO A 86 7.65 -1.34 15.67
CA PRO A 86 9.03 -1.36 15.21
C PRO A 86 9.20 -0.61 13.88
N TYR A 87 10.43 -0.18 13.65
CA TYR A 87 10.93 0.17 12.33
C TYR A 87 11.50 -1.10 11.68
N ILE A 88 11.08 -1.41 10.47
CA ILE A 88 11.53 -2.61 9.74
C ILE A 88 11.99 -2.26 8.33
N VAL A 89 12.84 -3.12 7.77
CA VAL A 89 13.21 -3.09 6.36
C VAL A 89 12.73 -4.39 5.73
N VAL A 90 11.99 -4.32 4.63
CA VAL A 90 11.43 -5.48 3.96
C VAL A 90 11.65 -5.38 2.45
N HIS A 91 11.76 -6.51 1.76
CA HIS A 91 11.78 -6.49 0.31
C HIS A 91 10.39 -6.07 -0.20
N ARG A 92 10.34 -5.14 -1.17
CA ARG A 92 9.05 -4.64 -1.68
C ARG A 92 8.15 -5.76 -2.22
N ALA A 93 8.75 -6.78 -2.83
CA ALA A 93 8.02 -7.95 -3.33
C ALA A 93 7.32 -8.72 -2.21
N ASP A 94 7.96 -8.87 -1.04
CA ASP A 94 7.37 -9.62 0.08
C ASP A 94 6.24 -8.83 0.76
N LEU A 95 6.38 -7.51 0.87
CA LEU A 95 5.29 -6.65 1.34
C LEU A 95 4.09 -6.72 0.39
N PHE A 96 4.35 -6.64 -0.92
CA PHE A 96 3.30 -6.77 -1.93
C PHE A 96 2.60 -8.13 -1.82
N GLU A 97 3.36 -9.21 -1.70
CA GLU A 97 2.82 -10.56 -1.58
C GLU A 97 1.93 -10.72 -0.35
N ALA A 98 2.33 -10.19 0.81
CA ALA A 98 1.50 -10.22 2.01
C ALA A 98 0.15 -9.50 1.83
N ILE A 99 0.16 -8.34 1.16
CA ILE A 99 -1.07 -7.59 0.84
C ILE A 99 -1.91 -8.36 -0.18
N TYR A 100 -1.28 -8.89 -1.23
CA TYR A 100 -1.93 -9.63 -2.29
C TYR A 100 -2.65 -10.88 -1.76
N GLN A 101 -1.98 -11.66 -0.91
CA GLN A 101 -2.59 -12.83 -0.26
C GLN A 101 -3.75 -12.44 0.66
N ALA A 102 -3.64 -11.34 1.40
CA ALA A 102 -4.74 -10.84 2.22
C ALA A 102 -5.96 -10.41 1.36
N CYS A 103 -5.72 -9.83 0.18
CA CYS A 103 -6.78 -9.52 -0.78
C CYS A 103 -7.44 -10.80 -1.33
N LEU A 104 -6.65 -11.81 -1.73
CA LEU A 104 -7.18 -13.09 -2.22
C LEU A 104 -8.02 -13.83 -1.16
N ALA A 105 -7.62 -13.75 0.10
CA ALA A 105 -8.35 -14.37 1.21
C ALA A 105 -9.69 -13.67 1.52
N ASN A 106 -9.91 -12.46 1.01
CA ASN A 106 -11.11 -11.67 1.29
C ASN A 106 -12.15 -11.79 0.17
N SER A 107 -13.24 -12.51 0.45
CA SER A 107 -14.35 -12.71 -0.50
C SER A 107 -15.06 -11.43 -0.98
N LEU A 108 -14.88 -10.30 -0.30
CA LEU A 108 -15.45 -9.02 -0.73
C LEU A 108 -14.61 -8.32 -1.80
N ILE A 109 -13.39 -8.80 -2.08
CA ILE A 109 -12.46 -8.21 -3.02
C ILE A 109 -12.42 -9.07 -4.29
N THR A 110 -12.81 -8.48 -5.42
CA THR A 110 -12.59 -9.05 -6.75
C THR A 110 -11.43 -8.33 -7.40
N MET A 111 -10.39 -9.07 -7.81
CA MET A 111 -9.23 -8.50 -8.48
C MET A 111 -9.25 -8.85 -9.96
N GLU A 112 -9.08 -7.86 -10.82
CA GLU A 112 -9.03 -8.02 -12.26
C GLU A 112 -7.77 -7.39 -12.84
N LYS A 113 -7.01 -8.23 -13.54
CA LYS A 113 -5.80 -7.86 -14.29
C LYS A 113 -6.16 -7.50 -15.74
N ASN A 114 -5.24 -6.90 -16.49
CA ASN A 114 -5.51 -6.39 -17.84
C ASN A 114 -6.72 -5.46 -17.90
N ARG A 115 -6.91 -4.64 -16.86
CA ARG A 115 -7.99 -3.67 -16.75
C ARG A 115 -7.40 -2.28 -16.66
N VAL A 116 -7.39 -1.58 -17.79
CA VAL A 116 -6.96 -0.18 -17.87
C VAL A 116 -8.19 0.71 -17.80
N VAL A 117 -8.37 1.43 -16.70
CA VAL A 117 -9.40 2.46 -16.59
C VAL A 117 -8.96 3.70 -17.38
N THR A 118 -9.83 4.19 -18.26
CA THR A 118 -9.56 5.34 -19.13
C THR A 118 -10.41 6.55 -18.81
N SER A 119 -11.59 6.34 -18.21
CA SER A 119 -12.52 7.42 -17.87
C SER A 119 -13.32 7.11 -16.62
N ILE A 120 -13.67 8.18 -15.92
CA ILE A 120 -14.57 8.18 -14.77
C ILE A 120 -15.62 9.26 -15.02
N ASP A 121 -16.89 8.90 -14.89
CA ASP A 121 -18.05 9.78 -15.05
C ASP A 121 -18.85 9.79 -13.73
N GLU A 122 -18.71 10.87 -12.97
CA GLU A 122 -19.44 11.06 -11.72
C GLU A 122 -20.90 11.46 -12.01
N ARG A 123 -21.82 10.73 -11.42
CA ARG A 123 -23.26 10.91 -11.55
C ARG A 123 -23.86 11.20 -10.17
N PRO A 124 -25.09 11.73 -10.08
CA PRO A 124 -25.67 12.15 -8.80
C PRO A 124 -25.73 11.09 -7.68
N LYS A 125 -25.67 9.79 -8.02
CA LYS A 125 -25.75 8.67 -7.04
C LYS A 125 -24.76 7.54 -7.30
N SER A 126 -23.92 7.66 -8.33
CA SER A 126 -23.00 6.61 -8.75
C SER A 126 -21.84 7.20 -9.52
N VAL A 127 -20.83 6.38 -9.76
CA VAL A 127 -19.71 6.68 -10.61
C VAL A 127 -19.62 5.58 -11.65
N MET A 128 -19.60 5.98 -12.92
CA MET A 128 -19.36 5.05 -14.03
C MET A 128 -17.88 5.04 -14.37
N VAL A 129 -17.29 3.86 -14.39
CA VAL A 129 -15.90 3.61 -14.75
C VAL A 129 -15.88 2.94 -16.12
N GLU A 130 -15.11 3.49 -17.05
CA GLU A 130 -14.90 2.93 -18.38
C GLU A 130 -13.46 2.46 -18.54
N CYS A 131 -13.32 1.24 -19.07
CA CYS A 131 -12.03 0.63 -19.35
C CYS A 131 -11.67 0.75 -20.85
N ALA A 132 -10.38 0.59 -21.16
CA ALA A 132 -9.86 0.70 -22.52
C ALA A 132 -10.46 -0.29 -23.53
N ASP A 133 -10.98 -1.43 -23.06
CA ASP A 133 -11.66 -2.42 -23.91
C ASP A 133 -13.17 -2.16 -24.08
N GLY A 134 -13.66 -1.01 -23.59
CA GLY A 134 -15.05 -0.59 -23.65
C GLY A 134 -15.94 -1.18 -22.55
N THR A 135 -15.41 -2.02 -21.65
CA THR A 135 -16.17 -2.49 -20.48
C THR A 135 -16.48 -1.33 -19.54
N ARG A 136 -17.67 -1.38 -18.91
CA ARG A 136 -18.16 -0.33 -18.03
C ARG A 136 -18.67 -0.90 -16.72
N TYR A 137 -18.44 -0.16 -15.64
CA TYR A 137 -18.83 -0.54 -14.29
C TYR A 137 -19.50 0.64 -13.59
N ASP A 138 -20.66 0.41 -12.96
CA ASP A 138 -21.27 1.36 -12.04
C ASP A 138 -20.87 1.01 -10.61
N CYS A 139 -20.44 2.02 -9.84
CA CYS A 139 -20.06 1.88 -8.44
C CYS A 139 -20.48 3.11 -7.63
N ASN A 140 -20.33 3.07 -6.31
CA ASN A 140 -20.65 4.22 -5.45
C ASN A 140 -19.46 5.16 -5.24
N MET A 141 -18.23 4.66 -5.43
CA MET A 141 -17.00 5.39 -5.18
C MET A 141 -15.85 4.76 -5.96
N VAL A 142 -14.90 5.59 -6.40
CA VAL A 142 -13.65 5.18 -7.02
C VAL A 142 -12.48 5.67 -6.18
N ILE A 143 -11.49 4.79 -5.98
CA ILE A 143 -10.19 5.15 -5.41
C ILE A 143 -9.16 5.03 -6.54
N ALA A 144 -8.65 6.17 -7.01
CA ALA A 144 -7.58 6.20 -7.99
C ALA A 144 -6.22 6.00 -7.28
N ALA A 145 -5.71 4.77 -7.31
CA ALA A 145 -4.42 4.38 -6.75
C ALA A 145 -3.42 3.93 -7.84
N ASP A 146 -3.44 4.60 -9.00
CA ASP A 146 -2.73 4.23 -10.23
C ASP A 146 -1.30 4.81 -10.35
N GLY A 147 -0.75 5.31 -9.23
CA GLY A 147 0.66 5.65 -9.07
C GLY A 147 1.05 7.06 -9.54
N LEU A 148 2.37 7.32 -9.61
CA LEU A 148 2.92 8.64 -9.93
C LEU A 148 2.40 9.20 -11.27
N TRP A 149 2.29 8.32 -12.28
CA TRP A 149 1.82 8.66 -13.62
C TRP A 149 0.31 8.45 -13.79
N SER A 150 -0.45 8.76 -12.75
CA SER A 150 -1.90 8.56 -12.70
C SER A 150 -2.58 9.23 -13.90
N SER A 151 -3.25 8.41 -14.72
CA SER A 151 -4.09 8.93 -15.82
C SER A 151 -5.42 9.46 -15.30
N LEU A 152 -5.79 9.06 -14.07
CA LEU A 152 -7.06 9.40 -13.43
C LEU A 152 -6.98 10.68 -12.59
N ARG A 153 -5.78 11.13 -12.19
CA ARG A 153 -5.57 12.35 -11.40
C ARG A 153 -6.23 13.58 -11.99
N LYS A 154 -6.21 13.73 -13.31
CA LYS A 154 -6.83 14.84 -14.06
C LYS A 154 -8.35 14.98 -13.83
N PHE A 155 -9.03 13.92 -13.37
CA PHE A 155 -10.45 13.98 -13.05
C PHE A 155 -10.73 14.55 -11.65
N VAL A 156 -9.69 14.69 -10.81
CA VAL A 156 -9.79 15.20 -9.44
C VAL A 156 -9.13 16.57 -9.31
N CYS A 157 -7.97 16.77 -9.92
CA CYS A 157 -7.24 18.04 -9.88
C CYS A 157 -6.56 18.34 -11.21
N ASP A 158 -6.54 19.62 -11.58
CA ASP A 158 -5.86 20.15 -12.76
C ASP A 158 -4.55 20.83 -12.35
N ASP A 159 -3.61 20.04 -11.82
CA ASP A 159 -2.30 20.50 -11.36
C ASP A 159 -1.15 20.14 -12.31
N GLY A 160 -1.49 19.81 -13.56
CA GLY A 160 -0.54 19.52 -14.62
C GLY A 160 0.03 18.10 -14.58
N ALA A 161 1.05 17.87 -15.42
CA ALA A 161 1.68 16.56 -15.54
C ALA A 161 2.54 16.25 -14.29
N PRO A 162 2.66 14.97 -13.90
CA PRO A 162 3.57 14.57 -12.83
C PRO A 162 5.02 14.96 -13.16
N HIS A 163 5.77 15.33 -12.13
CA HIS A 163 7.21 15.57 -12.21
C HIS A 163 7.93 14.51 -11.38
N SER A 164 9.03 13.97 -11.90
CA SER A 164 9.90 12.99 -11.23
C SER A 164 11.03 13.69 -10.47
#